data_AF-G8Y6K1-F1
#
_entry.id   AF-G8Y6K1-F1
#
_cell.length_a   1.000
_cell.length_b   1.000
_cell.length_c   1.000
_cell.angle_alpha   90.00
_cell.angle_beta   90.00
_cell.angle_gamma   90.00
#
_symmetry.space_group_name_H-M   'P 1'
#
loop_
_entity.id
_entity.type
_entity.pdbx_description
1 polymer ?
#
loop_
_entity_poly.entity_id
_entity_poly.type
_entity_poly.pdbx_seq_one_letter_code
_entity_poly.pdbx_strand_id
1 'polypeptide(L)'
;MGFIQPGKSLKRSKKKKDGTVKKQKVVTSQAISNFERLPNEIILYIFLLTGLEQNSLPLVNKRFNKLLKINTVRSDGGYWPMKAFVEDLIRVHFIHDLNKNLNFDRLEKKLQKYKTKVPSNDSTVETVTSLLQTYSEKRFAVNAMLFSYKFVSLRILDLLHYDNLVAMKLDSIEKECDRRTEMVKKFMKQIDVKYRNATDVNDDDVAQYDNQAEVALEQFNFVNREQDHDDSDFVQVPQAISSLKLPERCYRVPQFEAGLDFIERLIRFGFSLDRERILKSTLESLNVSDDPGGLLRRSALLCNNFVTVKILIEAFELCLHSKEDNMHIYNDALDFLMELFFENTCTDLDKFKLWEYVIGTKNHTFLNKIMKYTQSPTGEVLELINRIG
;
A
#
# COMPACT_ATOMS: atom_id res chain seq x y z
N MET A 1 -42.74 11.81 51.11
CA MET A 1 -41.92 11.38 49.95
C MET A 1 -41.63 9.90 50.11
N GLY A 2 -42.27 9.04 49.31
CA GLY A 2 -42.19 7.59 49.44
C GLY A 2 -41.70 6.97 48.14
N PHE A 3 -40.58 6.26 48.24
CA PHE A 3 -39.92 5.50 47.18
C PHE A 3 -40.81 4.36 46.65
N ILE A 4 -40.90 4.23 45.32
CA ILE A 4 -41.43 3.03 44.65
C ILE A 4 -40.23 2.15 44.27
N GLN A 5 -40.20 0.93 44.80
CA GLN A 5 -39.23 -0.11 44.47
C GLN A 5 -39.42 -0.63 43.03
N PRO A 6 -38.33 -0.87 42.25
CA PRO A 6 -38.41 -1.58 40.99
C PRO A 6 -38.16 -3.08 41.22
N GLY A 7 -39.14 -3.93 40.87
CA GLY A 7 -38.91 -5.37 40.83
C GLY A 7 -40.19 -6.20 40.82
N LYS A 8 -40.66 -6.55 39.61
CA LYS A 8 -41.25 -7.88 39.28
C LYS A 8 -41.61 -7.92 37.79
N SER A 9 -41.02 -8.87 37.09
CA SER A 9 -41.21 -9.14 35.67
C SER A 9 -42.62 -9.66 35.37
N LEU A 10 -43.36 -8.96 34.51
CA LEU A 10 -44.63 -9.42 33.97
C LEU A 10 -44.37 -10.55 32.95
N LYS A 11 -44.55 -11.80 33.41
CA LYS A 11 -44.66 -13.00 32.58
C LYS A 11 -45.71 -12.77 31.47
N ARG A 12 -45.26 -12.56 30.23
CA ARG A 12 -46.15 -12.56 29.06
C ARG A 12 -46.59 -13.99 28.76
N SER A 13 -47.83 -14.30 29.14
CA SER A 13 -48.57 -15.50 28.75
C SER A 13 -48.70 -15.58 27.22
N LYS A 14 -48.27 -16.71 26.64
CA LYS A 14 -48.55 -17.06 25.24
C LYS A 14 -50.05 -17.40 25.10
N LYS A 15 -50.85 -16.43 24.66
CA LYS A 15 -52.19 -16.73 24.11
C LYS A 15 -52.01 -17.45 22.76
N LYS A 16 -52.31 -18.76 22.74
CA LYS A 16 -52.63 -19.50 21.52
C LYS A 16 -53.81 -18.80 20.85
N LYS A 17 -53.59 -18.23 19.65
CA LYS A 17 -54.66 -17.86 18.72
C LYS A 17 -54.80 -19.00 17.73
N ASP A 18 -55.81 -19.83 17.95
CA ASP A 18 -56.48 -20.57 16.88
C ASP A 18 -57.15 -19.57 15.95
N GLY A 19 -57.02 -19.79 14.64
CA GLY A 19 -57.54 -18.90 13.60
C GLY A 19 -56.49 -18.47 12.60
N THR A 20 -55.89 -19.44 11.90
CA THR A 20 -55.10 -19.23 10.68
C THR A 20 -56.00 -18.74 9.55
N VAL A 21 -56.30 -17.45 9.53
CA VAL A 21 -56.54 -16.76 8.27
C VAL A 21 -55.19 -16.74 7.57
N LYS A 22 -54.99 -17.65 6.61
CA LYS A 22 -53.88 -17.59 5.66
C LYS A 22 -53.98 -16.21 4.98
N LYS A 23 -53.22 -15.23 5.47
CA LYS A 23 -52.78 -14.12 4.63
C LYS A 23 -52.05 -14.79 3.48
N GLN A 24 -52.73 -14.98 2.36
CA GLN A 24 -52.05 -15.15 1.09
C GLN A 24 -51.10 -13.95 1.03
N LYS A 25 -49.80 -14.22 1.26
CA LYS A 25 -48.77 -13.31 0.79
C LYS A 25 -49.09 -13.19 -0.69
N VAL A 26 -49.62 -12.04 -1.09
CA VAL A 26 -49.55 -11.61 -2.47
C VAL A 26 -48.07 -11.62 -2.76
N VAL A 27 -47.60 -12.71 -3.35
CA VAL A 27 -46.31 -12.77 -4.02
C VAL A 27 -46.55 -11.88 -5.22
N THR A 28 -46.39 -10.56 -5.04
CA THR A 28 -46.10 -9.70 -6.17
C THR A 28 -44.88 -10.33 -6.81
N SER A 29 -45.08 -11.00 -7.95
CA SER A 29 -43.99 -11.41 -8.81
C SER A 29 -43.26 -10.13 -9.17
N GLN A 30 -42.23 -9.80 -8.39
CA GLN A 30 -41.33 -8.71 -8.75
C GLN A 30 -40.89 -9.04 -10.16
N ALA A 31 -41.25 -8.18 -11.11
CA ALA A 31 -40.86 -8.36 -12.49
C ALA A 31 -39.35 -8.44 -12.49
N ILE A 32 -38.83 -9.65 -12.72
CA ILE A 32 -37.39 -9.92 -12.79
C ILE A 32 -36.88 -9.00 -13.89
N SER A 33 -36.05 -8.02 -13.51
CA SER A 33 -35.46 -7.06 -14.44
C SER A 33 -34.82 -7.82 -15.61
N ASN A 34 -34.90 -7.29 -16.83
CA ASN A 34 -34.23 -7.92 -17.98
C ASN A 34 -32.73 -8.14 -17.72
N PHE A 35 -32.12 -7.30 -16.88
CA PHE A 35 -30.74 -7.44 -16.41
C PHE A 35 -30.53 -8.70 -15.57
N GLU A 36 -31.51 -9.09 -14.76
CA GLU A 36 -31.45 -10.30 -13.93
C GLU A 36 -31.64 -11.58 -14.74
N ARG A 37 -31.98 -11.49 -16.02
CA ARG A 37 -32.05 -12.66 -16.92
C ARG A 37 -30.75 -12.91 -17.66
N LEU A 38 -29.79 -11.99 -17.57
CA LEU A 38 -28.50 -12.13 -18.23
C LEU A 38 -27.68 -13.28 -17.61
N PRO A 39 -26.92 -14.02 -18.44
CA PRO A 39 -25.87 -14.92 -18.00
C PRO A 39 -24.90 -14.23 -17.05
N ASN A 40 -24.35 -14.98 -16.10
CA ASN A 40 -23.45 -14.45 -15.07
C ASN A 40 -22.22 -13.80 -15.71
N GLU A 41 -21.71 -14.39 -16.78
CA GLU A 41 -20.55 -13.95 -17.54
C GLU A 41 -20.79 -12.55 -18.12
N ILE A 42 -21.97 -12.33 -18.70
CA ILE A 42 -22.34 -11.01 -19.26
C ILE A 42 -22.47 -9.97 -18.14
N ILE A 43 -23.04 -10.35 -16.99
CA ILE A 43 -23.15 -9.44 -15.84
C ILE A 43 -21.76 -9.07 -15.31
N LEU A 44 -20.83 -10.03 -15.24
CA LEU A 44 -19.45 -9.80 -14.84
C LEU A 44 -18.74 -8.86 -15.84
N TYR A 45 -18.91 -9.07 -17.15
CA TYR A 45 -18.37 -8.17 -18.17
C TYR A 45 -18.95 -6.76 -18.09
N ILE A 46 -20.26 -6.62 -17.92
CA ILE A 46 -20.89 -5.32 -17.73
C ILE A 46 -20.30 -4.66 -16.48
N PHE A 47 -20.13 -5.42 -15.40
CA PHE A 47 -19.53 -4.90 -14.18
C PHE A 47 -18.09 -4.44 -14.38
N LEU A 48 -17.29 -5.24 -15.08
CA LEU A 48 -15.93 -4.92 -15.46
C LEU A 48 -15.88 -3.65 -16.32
N LEU A 49 -16.74 -3.47 -17.31
CA LEU A 49 -16.66 -2.34 -18.22
C LEU A 49 -17.19 -1.02 -17.64
N THR A 50 -18.17 -1.10 -16.73
CA THR A 50 -18.77 0.08 -16.10
C THR A 50 -17.91 0.69 -14.99
N GLY A 51 -16.94 -0.08 -14.45
CA GLY A 51 -15.98 0.41 -13.47
C GLY A 51 -16.49 0.43 -12.03
N LEU A 52 -15.56 0.34 -11.07
CA LEU A 52 -15.89 0.10 -9.65
C LEU A 52 -16.60 1.25 -8.94
N GLU A 53 -16.33 2.49 -9.35
CA GLU A 53 -16.90 3.68 -8.70
C GLU A 53 -18.31 4.00 -9.20
N GLN A 54 -18.59 3.74 -10.48
CA GLN A 54 -19.84 4.11 -11.13
C GLN A 54 -20.88 2.98 -11.04
N ASN A 55 -20.49 1.82 -10.56
CA ASN A 55 -21.32 0.63 -10.62
C ASN A 55 -22.14 0.40 -9.35
N SER A 56 -23.46 0.61 -9.48
CA SER A 56 -24.44 0.34 -8.43
C SER A 56 -25.08 -1.05 -8.51
N LEU A 57 -24.71 -1.91 -9.47
CA LEU A 57 -25.29 -3.25 -9.65
C LEU A 57 -25.29 -4.11 -8.37
N PRO A 58 -24.23 -4.13 -7.53
CA PRO A 58 -24.25 -4.86 -6.27
C PRO A 58 -25.30 -4.36 -5.26
N LEU A 59 -25.71 -3.09 -5.37
CA LEU A 59 -26.67 -2.46 -4.46
C LEU A 59 -28.11 -2.67 -4.94
N VAL A 60 -28.32 -2.75 -6.25
CA VAL A 60 -29.65 -2.87 -6.86
C VAL A 60 -30.24 -4.26 -6.67
N ASN A 61 -29.41 -5.32 -6.61
CA ASN A 61 -29.92 -6.69 -6.56
C ASN A 61 -29.08 -7.64 -5.68
N LYS A 62 -29.76 -8.43 -4.84
CA LYS A 62 -29.12 -9.46 -3.97
C LYS A 62 -28.38 -10.55 -4.76
N ARG A 63 -28.88 -10.97 -5.93
CA ARG A 63 -28.21 -11.89 -6.87
C ARG A 63 -26.90 -11.28 -7.36
N PHE A 64 -26.90 -10.04 -7.83
CA PHE A 64 -25.68 -9.36 -8.29
C PHE A 64 -24.70 -9.16 -7.15
N ASN A 65 -25.16 -8.76 -5.97
CA ASN A 65 -24.33 -8.71 -4.77
C ASN A 65 -23.67 -10.06 -4.49
N LYS A 66 -24.44 -11.17 -4.54
CA LYS A 66 -23.90 -12.51 -4.32
C LYS A 66 -22.94 -12.96 -5.42
N LEU A 67 -23.21 -12.62 -6.68
CA LEU A 67 -22.36 -12.97 -7.83
C LEU A 67 -21.03 -12.21 -7.82
N LEU A 68 -21.07 -10.92 -7.48
CA LEU A 68 -19.93 -10.00 -7.45
C LEU A 68 -19.18 -10.05 -6.11
N LYS A 69 -19.70 -10.77 -5.13
CA LYS A 69 -19.00 -11.03 -3.88
C LYS A 69 -17.84 -11.98 -4.17
N ILE A 70 -16.66 -11.41 -4.30
CA ILE A 70 -15.39 -12.15 -4.32
C ILE A 70 -15.26 -12.83 -2.96
N ASN A 71 -15.67 -14.10 -2.87
CA ASN A 71 -15.58 -14.88 -1.64
C ASN A 71 -14.10 -15.16 -1.34
N THR A 72 -13.65 -14.65 -0.20
CA THR A 72 -12.24 -14.65 0.25
C THR A 72 -11.80 -15.97 0.89
N VAL A 73 -12.70 -16.95 1.03
CA VAL A 73 -12.40 -18.22 1.71
C VAL A 73 -12.12 -19.29 0.65
N ARG A 74 -10.86 -19.74 0.52
CA ARG A 74 -10.54 -21.07 -0.07
C ARG A 74 -10.09 -21.98 1.06
N SER A 75 -10.46 -23.23 0.94
CA SER A 75 -9.61 -24.38 1.26
C SER A 75 -8.51 -24.51 0.19
N ASP A 76 -7.25 -24.60 0.61
CA ASP A 76 -6.10 -24.64 -0.32
C ASP A 76 -6.22 -25.81 -1.33
N GLY A 77 -5.80 -25.55 -2.57
CA GLY A 77 -5.85 -26.51 -3.69
C GLY A 77 -7.14 -26.54 -4.52
N GLY A 78 -8.24 -25.91 -4.08
CA GLY A 78 -9.53 -25.95 -4.81
C GLY A 78 -9.68 -24.94 -5.95
N TYR A 79 -10.55 -25.26 -6.93
CA TYR A 79 -10.97 -24.39 -8.04
C TYR A 79 -11.36 -22.96 -7.59
N TRP A 80 -10.89 -21.92 -8.30
CA TRP A 80 -11.24 -20.51 -8.06
C TRP A 80 -12.11 -19.95 -9.20
N PRO A 81 -13.46 -20.04 -9.10
CA PRO A 81 -14.37 -19.72 -10.20
C PRO A 81 -14.35 -18.28 -10.70
N MET A 82 -13.70 -17.35 -9.98
CA MET A 82 -13.69 -15.91 -10.31
C MET A 82 -12.28 -15.37 -10.55
N LYS A 83 -11.27 -16.23 -10.66
CA LYS A 83 -9.87 -15.81 -10.85
C LYS A 83 -9.71 -14.88 -12.07
N ALA A 84 -10.14 -15.34 -13.25
CA ALA A 84 -10.01 -14.60 -14.50
C ALA A 84 -10.70 -13.23 -14.44
N PHE A 85 -11.91 -13.19 -13.88
CA PHE A 85 -12.64 -11.93 -13.70
C PHE A 85 -11.90 -10.96 -12.76
N VAL A 86 -11.31 -11.45 -11.68
CA VAL A 86 -10.52 -10.62 -10.75
C VAL A 86 -9.23 -10.11 -11.41
N GLU A 87 -8.55 -10.96 -12.19
CA GLU A 87 -7.39 -10.56 -12.98
C GLU A 87 -7.74 -9.46 -13.98
N ASP A 88 -8.85 -9.61 -14.71
CA ASP A 88 -9.34 -8.61 -15.64
C ASP A 88 -9.73 -7.31 -14.93
N LEU A 89 -10.40 -7.39 -13.78
CA LEU A 89 -10.77 -6.23 -12.98
C LEU A 89 -9.54 -5.43 -12.54
N ILE A 90 -8.51 -6.12 -12.06
CA ILE A 90 -7.24 -5.52 -11.65
C ILE A 90 -6.57 -4.87 -12.86
N ARG A 91 -6.45 -5.61 -13.96
CA ARG A 91 -5.77 -5.17 -15.17
C ARG A 91 -6.44 -3.93 -15.80
N VAL A 92 -7.76 -3.89 -15.83
CA VAL A 92 -8.51 -2.81 -16.49
C VAL A 92 -8.57 -1.55 -15.62
N HIS A 93 -8.80 -1.69 -14.32
CA HIS A 93 -9.10 -0.53 -13.45
C HIS A 93 -7.93 -0.05 -12.60
N PHE A 94 -6.93 -0.89 -12.41
CA PHE A 94 -5.86 -0.59 -11.47
C PHE A 94 -4.47 -0.68 -12.08
N ILE A 95 -4.26 -1.36 -13.21
CA ILE A 95 -2.96 -1.37 -13.88
C ILE A 95 -2.92 -0.26 -14.93
N HIS A 96 -1.92 0.60 -14.82
CA HIS A 96 -1.71 1.72 -15.73
C HIS A 96 -0.37 1.57 -16.44
N ASP A 97 -0.36 1.77 -17.75
CA ASP A 97 0.86 1.88 -18.54
C ASP A 97 1.44 3.30 -18.35
N LEU A 98 2.58 3.39 -17.66
CA LEU A 98 3.29 4.65 -17.42
C LEU A 98 3.87 5.25 -18.71
N ASN A 99 3.93 4.44 -19.77
CA ASN A 99 4.46 4.83 -21.07
C ASN A 99 3.34 5.08 -22.09
N LYS A 100 2.06 5.18 -21.67
CA LYS A 100 0.91 5.34 -22.58
C LYS A 100 1.04 6.51 -23.57
N ASN A 101 1.76 7.56 -23.20
CA ASN A 101 1.97 8.77 -24.00
C ASN A 101 3.23 8.70 -24.89
N LEU A 102 4.02 7.64 -24.77
CA LEU A 102 5.27 7.44 -25.50
C LEU A 102 5.08 6.42 -26.62
N ASN A 103 5.52 6.77 -27.83
CA ASN A 103 5.59 5.82 -28.94
C ASN A 103 7.02 5.26 -29.04
N PHE A 104 7.27 4.15 -28.35
CA PHE A 104 8.58 3.50 -28.28
C PHE A 104 9.12 3.13 -29.65
N ASP A 105 8.31 2.50 -30.51
CA ASP A 105 8.72 2.12 -31.87
C ASP A 105 9.23 3.31 -32.69
N ARG A 106 8.55 4.46 -32.58
CA ARG A 106 8.95 5.69 -33.27
C ARG A 106 10.24 6.26 -32.69
N LEU A 107 10.41 6.21 -31.36
CA LEU A 107 11.59 6.71 -30.67
C LEU A 107 12.82 5.85 -30.97
N GLU A 108 12.70 4.53 -30.94
CA GLU A 108 13.77 3.59 -31.26
C GLU A 108 14.24 3.76 -32.71
N LYS A 109 13.31 3.85 -33.67
CA LYS A 109 13.66 4.10 -35.08
C LYS A 109 14.39 5.43 -35.26
N LYS A 110 13.96 6.48 -34.55
CA LYS A 110 14.66 7.78 -34.58
C LYS A 110 16.07 7.67 -33.98
N LEU A 111 16.22 7.03 -32.82
CA LEU A 111 17.52 6.85 -32.17
C LEU A 111 18.47 6.02 -33.04
N GLN A 112 17.98 4.97 -33.70
CA GLN A 112 18.78 4.18 -34.63
C GLN A 112 19.31 5.03 -35.79
N LYS A 113 18.46 5.90 -36.36
CA LYS A 113 18.88 6.88 -37.38
C LYS A 113 19.95 7.83 -36.85
N TYR A 114 19.83 8.30 -35.60
CA TYR A 114 20.81 9.19 -34.99
C TYR A 114 22.15 8.50 -34.70
N LYS A 115 22.13 7.25 -34.22
CA LYS A 115 23.36 6.46 -34.01
C LYS A 115 24.21 6.29 -35.27
N THR A 116 23.60 6.29 -36.46
CA THR A 116 24.34 6.16 -37.73
C THR A 116 24.98 7.46 -38.24
N LYS A 117 24.59 8.61 -37.69
CA LYS A 117 24.90 9.93 -38.28
C LYS A 117 25.46 10.94 -37.28
N VAL A 118 25.22 10.76 -35.98
CA VAL A 118 25.84 11.51 -34.90
C VAL A 118 27.10 10.76 -34.47
N PRO A 119 28.24 11.44 -34.20
CA PRO A 119 29.49 10.77 -33.82
C PRO A 119 29.31 9.82 -32.63
N SER A 120 29.96 8.66 -32.67
CA SER A 120 29.78 7.52 -31.76
C SER A 120 30.01 7.77 -30.26
N ASN A 121 30.48 8.97 -29.87
CA ASN A 121 30.81 9.32 -28.49
C ASN A 121 29.82 10.31 -27.84
N ASP A 122 28.65 10.57 -28.44
CA ASP A 122 27.67 11.49 -27.84
C ASP A 122 26.87 10.81 -26.71
N SER A 123 27.21 11.18 -25.48
CA SER A 123 26.55 10.73 -24.25
C SER A 123 25.03 10.96 -24.23
N THR A 124 24.49 11.85 -25.06
CA THR A 124 23.06 12.18 -25.11
C THR A 124 22.23 11.04 -25.72
N VAL A 125 22.73 10.40 -26.78
CA VAL A 125 22.03 9.28 -27.44
C VAL A 125 22.03 8.04 -26.55
N GLU A 126 23.14 7.81 -25.85
CA GLU A 126 23.25 6.75 -24.85
C GLU A 126 22.32 7.00 -23.66
N THR A 127 22.25 8.25 -23.18
CA THR A 127 21.36 8.67 -22.09
C THR A 127 19.90 8.39 -22.45
N VAL A 128 19.44 8.76 -23.66
CA VAL A 128 18.06 8.47 -24.08
C VAL A 128 17.83 6.97 -24.25
N THR A 129 18.80 6.22 -24.77
CA THR A 129 18.69 4.76 -24.90
C THR A 129 18.52 4.10 -23.52
N SER A 130 19.36 4.48 -22.54
CA SER A 130 19.29 4.00 -21.15
C SER A 130 17.97 4.39 -20.46
N LEU A 131 17.49 5.61 -20.72
CA LEU A 131 16.24 6.11 -20.17
C LEU A 131 15.02 5.36 -20.71
N LEU A 132 14.99 5.07 -22.03
CA LEU A 132 13.94 4.22 -22.62
C LEU A 132 14.00 2.79 -22.09
N GLN A 133 15.21 2.22 -21.91
CA GLN A 133 15.36 0.91 -21.28
C GLN A 133 14.78 0.90 -19.86
N THR A 134 15.14 1.90 -19.04
CA THR A 134 14.61 2.05 -17.67
C THR A 134 13.08 2.18 -17.66
N TYR A 135 12.51 2.92 -18.62
CA TYR A 135 11.06 3.08 -18.74
C TYR A 135 10.37 1.80 -19.22
N SER A 136 11.04 0.99 -20.05
CA SER A 136 10.57 -0.32 -20.48
C SER A 136 10.55 -1.32 -19.31
N GLU A 137 11.61 -1.32 -18.49
CA GLU A 137 11.68 -2.14 -17.28
C GLU A 137 10.57 -1.76 -16.29
N LYS A 138 10.35 -0.46 -16.04
CA LYS A 138 9.30 0.06 -15.15
C LYS A 138 8.08 0.56 -15.93
N ARG A 139 7.51 -0.30 -16.78
CA ARG A 139 6.40 0.08 -17.68
C ARG A 139 5.07 0.28 -16.96
N PHE A 140 4.75 -0.57 -15.99
CA PHE A 140 3.41 -0.63 -15.41
C PHE A 140 3.39 -0.16 -13.95
N ALA A 141 2.32 0.52 -13.57
CA ALA A 141 2.02 0.88 -12.19
C ALA A 141 0.66 0.33 -11.76
N VAL A 142 0.56 -0.08 -10.49
CA VAL A 142 -0.73 -0.41 -9.86
C VAL A 142 -1.25 0.81 -9.10
N ASN A 143 -2.48 1.23 -9.37
CA ASN A 143 -3.17 2.23 -8.59
C ASN A 143 -3.39 1.73 -7.15
N ALA A 144 -2.79 2.44 -6.20
CA ALA A 144 -2.85 2.13 -4.78
C ALA A 144 -4.27 2.07 -4.22
N MET A 145 -5.26 2.69 -4.89
CA MET A 145 -6.67 2.59 -4.52
C MET A 145 -7.15 1.13 -4.48
N LEU A 146 -6.55 0.23 -5.26
CA LEU A 146 -6.84 -1.21 -5.23
C LEU A 146 -6.90 -1.73 -3.79
N PHE A 147 -5.90 -1.39 -2.98
CA PHE A 147 -5.76 -1.90 -1.61
C PHE A 147 -6.80 -1.37 -0.61
N SER A 148 -7.53 -0.32 -0.97
CA SER A 148 -8.64 0.20 -0.16
C SER A 148 -9.91 -0.65 -0.31
N TYR A 149 -10.02 -1.45 -1.37
CA TYR A 149 -11.21 -2.25 -1.63
C TYR A 149 -11.26 -3.48 -0.72
N LYS A 150 -12.42 -3.71 -0.09
CA LYS A 150 -12.65 -4.81 0.87
C LYS A 150 -12.39 -6.21 0.28
N PHE A 151 -12.49 -6.36 -1.05
CA PHE A 151 -12.26 -7.62 -1.74
C PHE A 151 -10.77 -7.92 -1.98
N VAL A 152 -9.86 -6.94 -1.80
CA VAL A 152 -8.43 -7.21 -1.86
C VAL A 152 -8.03 -8.06 -0.66
N SER A 153 -7.74 -9.32 -0.98
CA SER A 153 -7.24 -10.31 -0.05
C SER A 153 -5.75 -10.52 -0.30
N LEU A 154 -5.07 -11.14 0.67
CA LEU A 154 -3.74 -11.72 0.56
C LEU A 154 -3.45 -12.35 -0.81
N ARG A 155 -4.45 -13.04 -1.36
CA ARG A 155 -4.36 -13.82 -2.61
C ARG A 155 -4.45 -13.00 -3.89
N ILE A 156 -4.95 -11.77 -3.83
CA ILE A 156 -4.93 -10.87 -4.99
C ILE A 156 -3.51 -10.41 -5.28
N LEU A 157 -2.66 -10.29 -4.25
CA LEU A 157 -1.23 -10.04 -4.46
C LEU A 157 -0.53 -11.19 -5.18
N ASP A 158 -0.97 -12.45 -4.97
CA ASP A 158 -0.44 -13.58 -5.76
C ASP A 158 -0.75 -13.40 -7.25
N LEU A 159 -1.89 -12.82 -7.62
CA LEU A 159 -2.24 -12.59 -9.03
C LEU A 159 -1.41 -11.49 -9.69
N LEU A 160 -0.84 -10.59 -8.90
CA LEU A 160 -0.01 -9.49 -9.38
C LEU A 160 1.41 -9.94 -9.74
N HIS A 161 1.62 -11.21 -10.18
CA HIS A 161 2.90 -11.79 -10.61
C HIS A 161 3.62 -10.96 -11.69
N TYR A 162 4.20 -9.83 -11.31
CA TYR A 162 4.92 -8.92 -12.17
C TYR A 162 6.05 -8.32 -11.33
N ASP A 163 7.26 -8.78 -11.59
CA ASP A 163 8.48 -8.35 -10.89
C ASP A 163 8.78 -6.84 -11.06
N ASN A 164 8.00 -6.17 -11.93
CA ASN A 164 8.21 -4.79 -12.36
C ASN A 164 7.02 -3.85 -12.06
N LEU A 165 6.03 -4.27 -11.28
CA LEU A 165 4.90 -3.41 -10.91
C LEU A 165 5.25 -2.53 -9.71
N VAL A 166 5.06 -1.21 -9.86
CA VAL A 166 5.19 -0.24 -8.77
C VAL A 166 3.80 0.23 -8.36
N ALA A 167 3.49 0.24 -7.06
CA ALA A 167 2.26 0.84 -6.60
C ALA A 167 2.39 2.37 -6.58
N MET A 168 1.37 3.10 -7.05
CA MET A 168 1.38 4.56 -7.10
C MET A 168 -0.05 5.11 -6.93
N LYS A 169 -0.19 6.34 -6.44
CA LYS A 169 -1.50 7.03 -6.46
C LYS A 169 -1.87 7.39 -7.89
N LEU A 170 -3.15 7.49 -8.20
CA LEU A 170 -3.63 7.87 -9.54
C LEU A 170 -3.02 9.20 -10.02
N ASP A 171 -3.07 10.25 -9.20
CA ASP A 171 -2.47 11.56 -9.54
C ASP A 171 -0.95 11.45 -9.78
N SER A 172 -0.27 10.57 -9.04
CA SER A 172 1.16 10.32 -9.21
C SER A 172 1.46 9.55 -10.50
N ILE A 173 0.57 8.62 -10.89
CA ILE A 173 0.67 7.88 -12.16
C ILE A 173 0.53 8.84 -13.33
N GLU A 174 -0.45 9.75 -13.28
CA GLU A 174 -0.66 10.76 -14.31
C GLU A 174 0.54 11.69 -14.45
N LYS A 175 1.01 12.27 -13.33
CA LYS A 175 2.23 13.08 -13.29
C LYS A 175 3.45 12.34 -13.82
N GLU A 176 3.59 11.06 -13.51
CA GLU A 176 4.71 10.25 -13.99
C GLU A 176 4.62 10.01 -15.50
N CYS A 177 3.43 9.75 -16.05
CA CYS A 177 3.23 9.63 -17.51
C CYS A 177 3.66 10.91 -18.24
N ASP A 178 3.27 12.06 -17.69
CA ASP A 178 3.59 13.37 -18.28
C ASP A 178 5.07 13.68 -18.16
N ARG A 179 5.66 13.48 -16.97
CA ARG A 179 7.09 13.66 -16.70
C ARG A 179 7.96 12.84 -17.63
N ARG A 180 7.65 11.55 -17.83
CA ARG A 180 8.37 10.67 -18.77
C ARG A 180 8.31 11.21 -20.19
N THR A 181 7.15 11.69 -20.60
CA THR A 181 6.93 12.27 -21.93
C THR A 181 7.74 13.54 -22.14
N GLU A 182 7.72 14.46 -21.17
CA GLU A 182 8.48 15.71 -21.20
C GLU A 182 9.98 15.45 -21.22
N MET A 183 10.46 14.53 -20.39
CA MET A 183 11.88 14.18 -20.31
C MET A 183 12.39 13.62 -21.64
N VAL A 184 11.66 12.67 -22.25
CA VAL A 184 12.00 12.15 -23.58
C VAL A 184 11.95 13.25 -24.64
N LYS A 185 10.92 14.11 -24.65
CA LYS A 185 10.83 15.23 -25.60
C LYS A 185 12.03 16.18 -25.48
N LYS A 186 12.42 16.54 -24.25
CA LYS A 186 13.55 17.42 -23.98
C LYS A 186 14.85 16.86 -24.54
N PHE A 187 15.17 15.60 -24.24
CA PHE A 187 16.39 14.98 -24.76
C PHE A 187 16.35 14.73 -26.27
N MET A 188 15.20 14.33 -26.82
CA MET A 188 15.06 14.18 -28.26
C MET A 188 15.27 15.51 -29.00
N LYS A 189 14.79 16.64 -28.46
CA LYS A 189 15.06 17.97 -29.03
C LYS A 189 16.56 18.30 -29.03
N GLN A 190 17.29 17.95 -27.98
CA GLN A 190 18.74 18.13 -27.92
C GLN A 190 19.46 17.29 -28.99
N ILE A 191 19.05 16.02 -29.17
CA ILE A 191 19.62 15.17 -30.22
C ILE A 191 19.29 15.72 -31.61
N ASP A 192 18.06 16.21 -31.83
CA ASP A 192 17.64 16.80 -33.11
C ASP A 192 18.51 18.01 -33.48
N VAL A 193 18.80 18.93 -32.53
CA VAL A 193 19.69 20.09 -32.77
C VAL A 193 21.10 19.63 -33.15
N LYS A 194 21.67 18.68 -32.40
CA LYS A 194 23.01 18.16 -32.70
C LYS A 194 23.07 17.43 -34.04
N TYR A 195 22.02 16.69 -34.37
CA TYR A 195 21.90 16.03 -35.66
C TYR A 195 21.86 17.03 -36.81
N ARG A 196 21.09 18.12 -36.70
CA ARG A 196 21.04 19.20 -37.69
C ARG A 196 22.44 19.79 -37.90
N ASN A 197 23.13 20.15 -36.80
CA ASN A 197 24.49 20.69 -36.85
C ASN A 197 25.51 19.72 -37.47
N ALA A 198 25.32 18.41 -37.32
CA ALA A 198 26.21 17.39 -37.88
C ALA A 198 25.91 17.04 -39.35
N THR A 199 24.79 17.48 -39.91
CA THR A 199 24.34 17.08 -41.25
C THR A 199 24.34 18.19 -42.30
N ASP A 200 24.87 19.39 -41.99
CA ASP A 200 25.04 20.52 -42.93
C ASP A 200 23.85 20.67 -43.90
N VAL A 201 22.66 20.84 -43.35
CA VAL A 201 21.48 21.21 -44.16
C VAL A 201 21.42 22.73 -44.18
N ASN A 202 21.66 23.33 -45.35
CA ASN A 202 21.59 24.77 -45.64
C ASN A 202 20.43 25.44 -44.89
N ASP A 203 20.78 26.45 -44.09
CA ASP A 203 19.91 27.16 -43.13
C ASP A 203 18.76 27.95 -43.77
N ASP A 204 18.77 28.19 -45.09
CA ASP A 204 17.85 29.14 -45.73
C ASP A 204 16.42 28.61 -45.92
N ASP A 205 16.22 27.31 -46.10
CA ASP A 205 14.88 26.76 -46.36
C ASP A 205 14.11 26.38 -45.08
N VAL A 206 14.81 26.04 -43.98
CA VAL A 206 14.18 25.54 -42.74
C VAL A 206 13.89 26.66 -41.74
N ALA A 207 14.72 27.70 -41.67
CA ALA A 207 14.43 28.89 -40.86
C ALA A 207 13.12 29.57 -41.28
N GLN A 208 12.73 29.42 -42.55
CA GLN A 208 11.47 29.94 -43.09
C GLN A 208 10.25 29.13 -42.61
N TYR A 209 10.38 27.81 -42.44
CA TYR A 209 9.30 26.95 -41.92
C TYR A 209 9.22 26.94 -40.39
N ASP A 210 10.36 26.99 -39.67
CA ASP A 210 10.39 27.07 -38.21
C ASP A 210 9.88 28.44 -37.72
N ASN A 211 10.16 29.55 -38.42
CA ASN A 211 9.51 30.85 -38.14
C ASN A 211 8.01 30.83 -38.39
N GLN A 212 7.54 30.17 -39.46
CA GLN A 212 6.10 30.04 -39.73
C GLN A 212 5.41 29.16 -38.68
N ALA A 213 6.10 28.15 -38.16
CA ALA A 213 5.60 27.30 -37.07
C ALA A 213 5.61 28.01 -35.71
N GLU A 214 6.65 28.82 -35.40
CA GLU A 214 6.70 29.64 -34.18
C GLU A 214 5.66 30.75 -34.19
N VAL A 215 5.47 31.46 -35.31
CA VAL A 215 4.40 32.47 -35.44
C VAL A 215 3.02 31.82 -35.29
N ALA A 216 2.81 30.61 -35.83
CA ALA A 216 1.57 29.86 -35.64
C ALA A 216 1.39 29.36 -34.20
N LEU A 217 2.48 28.98 -33.50
CA LEU A 217 2.44 28.56 -32.11
C LEU A 217 2.22 29.74 -31.16
N GLU A 218 2.81 30.90 -31.42
CA GLU A 218 2.62 32.14 -30.65
C GLU A 218 1.19 32.65 -30.81
N GLN A 219 0.62 32.61 -32.03
CA GLN A 219 -0.79 32.92 -32.25
C GLN A 219 -1.74 31.95 -31.53
N PHE A 220 -1.34 30.68 -31.36
CA PHE A 220 -2.12 29.67 -30.65
C PHE A 220 -1.97 29.77 -29.11
N ASN A 221 -0.80 30.17 -28.63
CA ASN A 221 -0.48 30.26 -27.19
C ASN A 221 -0.88 31.59 -26.56
N PHE A 222 -0.96 32.68 -27.33
CA PHE A 222 -1.48 33.98 -26.86
C PHE A 222 -2.96 33.89 -26.41
N VAL A 223 -3.69 32.86 -26.87
CA VAL A 223 -5.08 32.62 -26.47
C VAL A 223 -5.20 31.93 -25.10
N ASN A 224 -4.12 31.37 -24.53
CA ASN A 224 -4.25 30.41 -23.42
C ASN A 224 -3.36 30.61 -22.18
N ARG A 225 -2.55 31.66 -22.07
CA ARG A 225 -1.74 31.87 -20.84
C ARG A 225 -1.55 33.34 -20.49
N GLU A 226 -2.37 33.83 -19.57
CA GLU A 226 -1.85 34.68 -18.51
C GLU A 226 -1.85 33.88 -17.20
N GLN A 227 -0.68 33.86 -16.56
CA GLN A 227 -0.31 33.39 -15.22
C GLN A 227 0.53 32.12 -15.15
N ASP A 228 1.85 32.32 -15.21
CA ASP A 228 2.87 31.49 -14.56
C ASP A 228 3.95 32.42 -13.97
N HIS A 229 4.41 32.09 -12.77
CA HIS A 229 5.77 32.21 -12.20
C HIS A 229 5.73 31.39 -10.89
N ASP A 230 6.70 30.59 -10.45
CA ASP A 230 8.15 30.58 -10.69
C ASP A 230 8.78 29.23 -10.28
N ASP A 231 10.03 29.02 -10.70
CA ASP A 231 10.90 27.83 -10.63
C ASP A 231 11.31 27.31 -9.23
N SER A 232 11.60 26.00 -9.12
CA SER A 232 12.92 25.49 -8.64
C SER A 232 13.03 23.94 -8.67
N ASP A 233 14.20 23.50 -9.11
CA ASP A 233 14.65 22.10 -9.23
C ASP A 233 14.81 21.38 -7.87
N PHE A 234 14.34 20.14 -7.79
CA PHE A 234 14.99 19.04 -7.06
C PHE A 234 14.50 17.69 -7.60
N VAL A 235 15.43 16.79 -7.91
CA VAL A 235 15.16 15.39 -8.30
C VAL A 235 14.54 14.67 -7.11
N GLN A 236 13.23 14.43 -7.15
CA GLN A 236 12.58 13.51 -6.23
C GLN A 236 12.60 12.08 -6.80
N VAL A 237 13.32 11.20 -6.10
CA VAL A 237 13.02 9.76 -6.06
C VAL A 237 11.51 9.60 -5.84
N PRO A 238 10.82 8.65 -6.50
CA PRO A 238 9.38 8.47 -6.34
C PRO A 238 9.02 8.52 -4.86
N GLN A 239 8.27 9.56 -4.48
CA GLN A 239 7.86 9.77 -3.10
C GLN A 239 7.24 8.47 -2.61
N ALA A 240 7.76 7.94 -1.50
CA ALA A 240 7.15 6.82 -0.80
C ALA A 240 5.64 7.09 -0.71
N ILE A 241 4.85 6.15 -1.19
CA ILE A 241 3.40 6.28 -1.19
C ILE A 241 2.99 6.59 0.25
N SER A 242 2.21 7.67 0.43
CA SER A 242 1.65 8.04 1.73
C SER A 242 1.15 6.81 2.48
N SER A 243 1.37 6.76 3.79
CA SER A 243 1.05 5.62 4.66
C SER A 243 -0.30 4.97 4.31
N LEU A 244 -0.24 3.70 3.88
CA LEU A 244 -1.44 2.94 3.61
C LEU A 244 -2.03 2.46 4.95
N LYS A 245 -3.22 2.93 5.29
CA LYS A 245 -3.95 2.43 6.47
C LYS A 245 -4.55 1.07 6.15
N LEU A 246 -3.90 0.01 6.59
CA LEU A 246 -4.41 -1.34 6.42
C LEU A 246 -5.65 -1.61 7.30
N PRO A 247 -6.59 -2.44 6.82
CA PRO A 247 -7.73 -2.88 7.62
C PRO A 247 -7.28 -3.56 8.92
N GLU A 248 -8.01 -3.35 10.03
CA GLU A 248 -7.73 -3.98 11.33
C GLU A 248 -7.53 -5.50 11.24
N ARG A 249 -8.27 -6.18 10.37
CA ARG A 249 -8.17 -7.63 10.17
C ARG A 249 -6.76 -8.12 9.80
N CYS A 250 -5.92 -7.28 9.20
CA CYS A 250 -4.55 -7.63 8.85
C CYS A 250 -3.63 -7.71 10.09
N TYR A 251 -4.05 -7.10 11.20
CA TYR A 251 -3.32 -7.00 12.46
C TYR A 251 -3.90 -7.90 13.56
N ARG A 252 -4.96 -8.66 13.25
CA ARG A 252 -5.69 -9.44 14.26
C ARG A 252 -5.07 -10.80 14.51
N VAL A 253 -4.81 -11.08 15.77
CA VAL A 253 -4.55 -12.42 16.32
C VAL A 253 -5.79 -13.31 16.15
N PRO A 254 -5.67 -14.61 15.79
CA PRO A 254 -4.44 -15.36 15.49
C PRO A 254 -4.03 -15.31 14.00
N GLN A 255 -4.75 -14.56 13.17
CA GLN A 255 -4.55 -14.53 11.71
C GLN A 255 -3.36 -13.67 11.28
N PHE A 256 -2.60 -13.14 12.24
CA PHE A 256 -1.54 -12.17 12.00
C PHE A 256 -0.38 -12.77 11.20
N GLU A 257 0.01 -14.02 11.44
CA GLU A 257 1.09 -14.66 10.69
C GLU A 257 0.77 -14.75 9.18
N ALA A 258 -0.45 -15.17 8.84
CA ALA A 258 -0.93 -15.10 7.46
C ALA A 258 -1.02 -13.64 6.96
N GLY A 259 -1.38 -12.69 7.83
CA GLY A 259 -1.36 -11.26 7.55
C GLY A 259 0.05 -10.71 7.28
N LEU A 260 1.10 -11.32 7.83
CA LEU A 260 2.47 -10.85 7.70
C LEU A 260 3.01 -11.03 6.27
N ASP A 261 2.63 -12.12 5.60
CA ASP A 261 2.89 -12.32 4.16
C ASP A 261 2.32 -11.18 3.32
N PHE A 262 1.14 -10.67 3.69
CA PHE A 262 0.51 -9.53 3.02
C PHE A 262 1.34 -8.26 3.20
N ILE A 263 1.70 -8.00 4.45
CA ILE A 263 2.43 -6.82 4.89
C ILE A 263 3.79 -6.78 4.20
N GLU A 264 4.50 -7.92 4.16
CA GLU A 264 5.78 -8.04 3.46
C GLU A 264 5.66 -7.69 1.98
N ARG A 265 4.66 -8.23 1.28
CA ARG A 265 4.47 -7.93 -0.14
C ARG A 265 4.15 -6.46 -0.36
N LEU A 266 3.32 -5.86 0.47
CA LEU A 266 3.03 -4.42 0.39
C LEU A 266 4.29 -3.57 0.59
N ILE A 267 5.16 -3.93 1.54
CA ILE A 267 6.45 -3.24 1.70
C ILE A 267 7.31 -3.38 0.44
N ARG A 268 7.35 -4.58 -0.18
CA ARG A 268 8.02 -4.79 -1.48
C ARG A 268 7.42 -3.94 -2.61
N PHE A 269 6.10 -3.69 -2.59
CA PHE A 269 5.42 -2.76 -3.51
C PHE A 269 5.71 -1.27 -3.22
N GLY A 270 6.55 -0.96 -2.23
CA GLY A 270 6.94 0.42 -1.90
C GLY A 270 5.99 1.13 -0.93
N PHE A 271 5.08 0.42 -0.27
CA PHE A 271 4.21 1.01 0.73
C PHE A 271 4.95 1.27 2.05
N SER A 272 4.76 2.48 2.60
CA SER A 272 5.10 2.76 3.99
C SER A 272 3.99 2.29 4.90
N LEU A 273 4.30 1.36 5.81
CA LEU A 273 3.37 0.79 6.77
C LEU A 273 3.75 1.18 8.20
N ASP A 274 2.77 1.13 9.11
CA ASP A 274 2.95 1.44 10.52
C ASP A 274 3.76 0.35 11.23
N ARG A 275 5.06 0.60 11.40
CA ARG A 275 6.04 -0.32 11.99
C ARG A 275 5.71 -0.67 13.45
N GLU A 276 5.27 0.32 14.24
CA GLU A 276 4.89 0.07 15.63
C GLU A 276 3.73 -0.90 15.68
N ARG A 277 2.73 -0.69 14.82
CA ARG A 277 1.56 -1.56 14.77
C ARG A 277 1.90 -2.99 14.34
N ILE A 278 2.83 -3.16 13.39
CA ILE A 278 3.32 -4.50 13.00
C ILE A 278 3.96 -5.20 14.21
N LEU A 279 4.88 -4.53 14.91
CA LEU A 279 5.57 -5.13 16.07
C LEU A 279 4.61 -5.40 17.24
N LYS A 280 3.67 -4.50 17.50
CA LYS A 280 2.62 -4.71 18.51
C LYS A 280 1.78 -5.95 18.21
N SER A 281 1.25 -6.07 16.99
CA SER A 281 0.47 -7.25 16.60
C SER A 281 1.29 -8.53 16.58
N THR A 282 2.60 -8.42 16.34
CA THR A 282 3.55 -9.54 16.46
C THR A 282 3.61 -10.04 17.89
N LEU A 283 3.84 -9.13 18.84
CA LEU A 283 3.90 -9.44 20.27
C LEU A 283 2.60 -10.08 20.77
N GLU A 284 1.45 -9.54 20.39
CA GLU A 284 0.13 -10.09 20.74
C GLU A 284 -0.12 -11.50 20.17
N SER A 285 0.61 -11.89 19.10
CA SER A 285 0.45 -13.18 18.42
C SER A 285 1.43 -14.26 18.89
N LEU A 286 2.44 -13.93 19.70
CA LEU A 286 3.51 -14.87 20.05
C LEU A 286 2.99 -16.11 20.79
N ASN A 287 1.97 -15.98 21.63
CA ASN A 287 1.41 -17.09 22.42
C ASN A 287 0.53 -18.06 21.61
N VAL A 288 0.19 -17.73 20.37
CA VAL A 288 -0.62 -18.56 19.46
C VAL A 288 0.13 -18.96 18.20
N SER A 289 1.39 -18.52 18.05
CA SER A 289 2.24 -18.86 16.91
C SER A 289 2.87 -20.24 17.11
N ASP A 290 2.95 -21.01 16.03
CA ASP A 290 3.69 -22.28 16.01
C ASP A 290 5.22 -22.05 16.02
N ASP A 291 5.67 -20.88 15.55
CA ASP A 291 7.08 -20.43 15.60
C ASP A 291 7.17 -18.96 16.07
N PRO A 292 7.10 -18.70 17.39
CA PRO A 292 7.15 -17.34 17.94
C PRO A 292 8.45 -16.60 17.60
N GLY A 293 9.58 -17.31 17.60
CA GLY A 293 10.90 -16.75 17.31
C GLY A 293 11.06 -16.33 15.85
N GLY A 294 10.63 -17.19 14.92
CA GLY A 294 10.60 -16.86 13.49
C GLY A 294 9.67 -15.70 13.17
N LEU A 295 8.46 -15.69 13.76
CA LEU A 295 7.50 -14.60 13.60
C LEU A 295 8.07 -13.24 14.04
N LEU A 296 8.73 -13.21 15.21
CA LEU A 296 9.35 -12.00 15.73
C LEU A 296 10.49 -11.48 14.86
N ARG A 297 11.42 -12.37 14.49
CA ARG A 297 12.57 -12.01 13.63
C ARG A 297 12.11 -11.48 12.28
N ARG A 298 11.13 -12.15 11.66
CA ARG A 298 10.56 -11.74 10.38
C ARG A 298 9.92 -10.35 10.47
N SER A 299 9.13 -10.10 11.51
CA SER A 299 8.47 -8.81 11.72
C SER A 299 9.45 -7.68 12.01
N ALA A 300 10.50 -7.94 12.79
CA ALA A 300 11.58 -6.98 13.03
C ALA A 300 12.31 -6.61 11.73
N LEU A 301 12.59 -7.59 10.87
CA LEU A 301 13.25 -7.37 9.58
C LEU A 301 12.40 -6.50 8.65
N LEU A 302 11.07 -6.73 8.61
CA LEU A 302 10.12 -5.87 7.87
C LEU A 302 10.08 -4.43 8.40
N CYS A 303 10.31 -4.26 9.69
CA CYS A 303 10.39 -2.95 10.33
C CYS A 303 11.80 -2.32 10.24
N ASN A 304 12.71 -2.89 9.44
CA ASN A 304 14.12 -2.48 9.36
C ASN A 304 14.81 -2.45 10.72
N ASN A 305 14.50 -3.42 11.59
CA ASN A 305 15.00 -3.52 12.97
C ASN A 305 14.72 -2.28 13.83
N PHE A 306 13.75 -1.45 13.43
CA PHE A 306 13.37 -0.27 14.18
C PHE A 306 12.44 -0.64 15.34
N VAL A 307 12.93 -0.46 16.56
CA VAL A 307 12.17 -0.72 17.80
C VAL A 307 12.01 0.60 18.56
N THR A 308 10.79 0.92 18.99
CA THR A 308 10.54 2.10 19.83
C THR A 308 10.43 1.74 21.30
N VAL A 309 10.70 2.71 22.19
CA VAL A 309 10.55 2.52 23.65
C VAL A 309 9.15 2.03 24.02
N LYS A 310 8.12 2.48 23.28
CA LYS A 310 6.73 2.06 23.47
C LYS A 310 6.53 0.57 23.20
N ILE A 311 7.18 0.02 22.18
CA ILE A 311 7.14 -1.42 21.87
C ILE A 311 7.87 -2.23 22.94
N LEU A 312 8.99 -1.72 23.47
CA LEU A 312 9.68 -2.37 24.59
C LEU A 312 8.81 -2.40 25.86
N ILE A 313 8.20 -1.27 26.20
CA ILE A 313 7.26 -1.19 27.34
C ILE A 313 6.14 -2.21 27.17
N GLU A 314 5.58 -2.35 25.97
CA GLU A 314 4.56 -3.34 25.68
C GLU A 314 5.06 -4.80 25.83
N ALA A 315 6.30 -5.09 25.43
CA ALA A 315 6.92 -6.39 25.67
C ALA A 315 7.12 -6.67 27.17
N PHE A 316 7.54 -5.68 27.97
CA PHE A 316 7.62 -5.81 29.42
C PHE A 316 6.25 -6.06 30.07
N GLU A 317 5.22 -5.32 29.65
CA GLU A 317 3.85 -5.52 30.13
C GLU A 317 3.34 -6.95 29.83
N LEU A 318 3.65 -7.48 28.64
CA LEU A 318 3.31 -8.85 28.29
C LEU A 318 4.05 -9.87 29.16
N CYS A 319 5.32 -9.65 29.48
CA CYS A 319 6.04 -10.48 30.44
C CYS A 319 5.36 -10.50 31.82
N LEU A 320 4.96 -9.33 32.35
CA LEU A 320 4.30 -9.21 33.66
C LEU A 320 2.96 -9.92 33.73
N HIS A 321 2.19 -9.86 32.64
CA HIS A 321 0.81 -10.37 32.60
C HIS A 321 0.70 -11.76 31.96
N SER A 322 1.82 -12.33 31.50
CA SER A 322 1.83 -13.67 30.91
C SER A 322 1.56 -14.76 31.95
N LYS A 323 0.91 -15.84 31.51
CA LYS A 323 0.84 -17.08 32.29
C LYS A 323 2.23 -17.71 32.35
N GLU A 324 2.53 -18.44 33.44
CA GLU A 324 3.83 -19.10 33.65
C GLU A 324 4.28 -19.92 32.41
N ASP A 325 3.36 -20.66 31.79
CA ASP A 325 3.64 -21.48 30.60
C ASP A 325 4.17 -20.67 29.40
N ASN A 326 3.78 -19.40 29.26
CA ASN A 326 4.17 -18.53 28.13
C ASN A 326 5.28 -17.54 28.50
N MET A 327 5.71 -17.52 29.76
CA MET A 327 6.64 -16.52 30.27
C MET A 327 8.01 -16.58 29.56
N HIS A 328 8.45 -17.77 29.18
CA HIS A 328 9.71 -17.95 28.44
C HIS A 328 9.67 -17.29 27.05
N ILE A 329 8.57 -17.47 26.30
CA ILE A 329 8.36 -16.88 24.96
C ILE A 329 8.50 -15.37 25.00
N TYR A 330 7.83 -14.72 25.96
CA TYR A 330 7.88 -13.26 26.07
C TYR A 330 9.23 -12.75 26.61
N ASN A 331 9.91 -13.51 27.48
CA ASN A 331 11.25 -13.15 27.92
C ASN A 331 12.27 -13.20 26.77
N ASP A 332 12.21 -14.23 25.94
CA ASP A 332 13.08 -14.37 24.75
C ASP A 332 12.79 -13.24 23.75
N ALA A 333 11.51 -12.92 23.54
CA ALA A 333 11.11 -11.80 22.69
C ALA A 333 11.61 -10.46 23.22
N LEU A 334 11.52 -10.24 24.53
CA LEU A 334 12.00 -9.03 25.19
C LEU A 334 13.52 -8.88 25.05
N ASP A 335 14.29 -9.96 25.25
CA ASP A 335 15.75 -9.93 25.10
C ASP A 335 16.17 -9.58 23.67
N PHE A 336 15.50 -10.19 22.67
CA PHE A 336 15.72 -9.87 21.26
C PHE A 336 15.38 -8.40 20.93
N LEU A 337 14.25 -7.89 21.40
CA LEU A 337 13.85 -6.51 21.13
C LEU A 337 14.76 -5.49 21.83
N MET A 338 15.25 -5.79 23.04
CA MET A 338 16.22 -4.93 23.72
C MET A 338 17.54 -4.86 22.97
N GLU A 339 18.04 -6.00 22.48
CA GLU A 339 19.24 -6.03 21.64
C GLU A 339 19.09 -5.11 20.43
N LEU A 340 18.00 -5.25 19.66
CA LEU A 340 17.74 -4.38 18.51
C LEU A 340 17.62 -2.90 18.89
N PHE A 341 16.93 -2.60 19.99
CA PHE A 341 16.70 -1.23 20.46
C PHE A 341 18.01 -0.52 20.82
N PHE A 342 18.87 -1.18 21.59
CA PHE A 342 20.14 -0.61 22.04
C PHE A 342 21.20 -0.57 20.93
N GLU A 343 21.13 -1.46 19.94
CA GLU A 343 22.04 -1.43 18.80
C GLU A 343 21.71 -0.34 17.77
N ASN A 344 20.43 -0.05 17.51
CA ASN A 344 20.04 0.69 16.31
C ASN A 344 19.31 2.02 16.55
N THR A 345 18.60 2.20 17.67
CA THR A 345 17.52 3.21 17.71
C THR A 345 17.44 4.06 18.98
N CYS A 346 18.43 3.99 19.86
CA CYS A 346 18.26 4.49 21.22
C CYS A 346 18.79 5.92 21.43
N THR A 347 17.89 6.89 21.62
CA THR A 347 18.25 8.22 22.15
C THR A 347 18.36 8.18 23.68
N ASP A 348 19.09 9.11 24.29
CA ASP A 348 19.20 9.18 25.76
C ASP A 348 17.84 9.45 26.43
N LEU A 349 16.95 10.19 25.76
CA LEU A 349 15.57 10.39 26.22
C LEU A 349 14.77 9.07 26.23
N ASP A 350 14.96 8.22 25.22
CA ASP A 350 14.29 6.93 25.16
C ASP A 350 14.83 5.96 26.21
N LYS A 351 16.14 5.99 26.48
CA LYS A 351 16.74 5.26 27.62
C LYS A 351 16.13 5.71 28.94
N PHE A 352 16.00 7.01 29.14
CA PHE A 352 15.43 7.56 30.38
C PHE A 352 13.98 7.11 30.58
N LYS A 353 13.13 7.18 29.55
CA LYS A 353 11.73 6.69 29.61
C LYS A 353 11.65 5.20 29.92
N LEU A 354 12.56 4.41 29.35
CA LEU A 354 12.62 2.98 29.60
C LEU A 354 13.01 2.69 31.06
N TRP A 355 13.98 3.43 31.59
CA TRP A 355 14.38 3.39 32.99
C TRP A 355 13.24 3.78 33.93
N GLU A 356 12.55 4.88 33.65
CA GLU A 356 11.40 5.35 34.42
C GLU A 356 10.32 4.27 34.52
N TYR A 357 9.99 3.65 33.39
CA TYR A 357 9.03 2.56 33.35
C TYR A 357 9.50 1.36 34.20
N VAL A 358 10.72 0.84 33.98
CA VAL A 358 11.20 -0.36 34.68
C VAL A 358 11.36 -0.14 36.19
N ILE A 359 11.84 1.03 36.64
CA ILE A 359 11.89 1.35 38.07
C ILE A 359 10.48 1.39 38.66
N GLY A 360 9.52 1.96 37.93
CA GLY A 360 8.11 1.98 38.33
C GLY A 360 7.50 0.59 38.55
N THR A 361 7.96 -0.43 37.80
CA THR A 361 7.47 -1.82 37.99
C THR A 361 7.96 -2.48 39.28
N LYS A 362 9.03 -1.97 39.90
CA LYS A 362 9.72 -2.61 41.04
C LYS A 362 10.15 -4.07 40.79
N ASN A 363 10.33 -4.47 39.52
CA ASN A 363 10.73 -5.82 39.15
C ASN A 363 12.27 -5.91 39.00
N HIS A 364 12.93 -6.60 39.93
CA HIS A 364 14.39 -6.75 39.93
C HIS A 364 14.93 -7.46 38.68
N THR A 365 14.16 -8.38 38.09
CA THR A 365 14.57 -9.06 36.86
C THR A 365 14.65 -8.08 35.69
N PHE A 366 13.71 -7.14 35.60
CA PHE A 366 13.71 -6.11 34.56
C PHE A 366 14.82 -5.10 34.77
N LEU A 367 15.08 -4.70 36.02
CA LEU A 367 16.22 -3.85 36.37
C LEU A 367 17.55 -4.49 35.92
N ASN A 368 17.75 -5.77 36.24
CA ASN A 368 18.95 -6.51 35.83
C ASN A 368 19.07 -6.62 34.31
N LYS A 369 17.95 -6.84 33.60
CA LYS A 369 17.90 -6.86 32.14
C LYS A 369 18.36 -5.53 31.53
N ILE A 370 17.85 -4.39 31.99
CA ILE A 370 18.30 -3.07 31.47
C ILE A 370 19.77 -2.82 31.80
N MET A 371 20.20 -3.13 33.04
CA MET A 371 21.58 -2.94 33.48
C MET A 371 22.60 -3.65 32.58
N LYS A 372 22.24 -4.82 32.02
CA LYS A 372 23.07 -5.57 31.07
C LYS A 372 23.41 -4.75 29.81
N TYR A 373 22.49 -3.91 29.34
CA TYR A 373 22.66 -3.14 28.10
C TYR A 373 23.21 -1.72 28.35
N THR A 374 22.86 -1.09 29.47
CA THR A 374 23.27 0.29 29.76
C THR A 374 24.59 0.40 30.52
N GLN A 375 25.14 -0.72 31.03
CA GLN A 375 26.36 -0.83 31.85
C GLN A 375 26.30 -0.13 33.22
N SER A 376 25.80 1.10 33.30
CA SER A 376 25.53 1.82 34.54
C SER A 376 24.34 2.78 34.41
N PRO A 377 23.59 3.05 35.50
CA PRO A 377 22.54 4.07 35.48
C PRO A 377 23.16 5.47 35.46
N THR A 378 22.54 6.40 34.74
CA THR A 378 22.95 7.81 34.78
C THR A 378 22.62 8.44 36.13
N GLY A 379 23.22 9.60 36.44
CA GLY A 379 22.93 10.33 37.69
C GLY A 379 21.43 10.65 37.87
N GLU A 380 20.74 11.00 36.79
CA GLU A 380 19.29 11.25 36.77
C GLU A 380 18.48 9.99 37.10
N VAL A 381 18.92 8.82 36.62
CA VAL A 381 18.29 7.53 36.94
C VAL A 381 18.54 7.14 38.40
N LEU A 382 19.74 7.41 38.93
CA LEU A 382 20.03 7.19 40.35
C LEU A 382 19.17 8.07 41.25
N GLU A 383 18.97 9.34 40.90
CA GLU A 383 18.04 10.22 41.60
C GLU A 383 16.60 9.69 41.53
N LEU A 384 16.18 9.16 40.39
CA LEU A 384 14.85 8.57 40.21
C LEU A 384 14.67 7.33 41.10
N ILE A 385 15.66 6.44 41.15
CA ILE A 385 15.67 5.28 42.04
C ILE A 385 15.51 5.72 43.50
N ASN A 386 16.26 6.74 43.91
CA ASN A 386 16.23 7.27 45.29
C ASN A 386 14.92 8.00 45.64
N ARG A 387 14.13 8.44 44.65
CA ARG A 387 12.81 9.05 44.87
C ARG A 387 11.68 8.03 44.98
N ILE A 388 11.84 6.85 44.37
CA ILE A 388 10.79 5.81 44.27
C ILE A 388 10.99 4.69 45.30
N GLY A 389 12.24 4.43 45.71
CA GLY A 389 12.60 3.57 46.84
C GLY A 389 12.36 4.27 48.17
#